data_AF-A0A3A1WLI4-F1
#
_entry.id   AF-A0A3A1WLI4-F1
#
_cell.length_a   1.000
_cell.length_b   1.000
_cell.length_c   1.000
_cell.angle_alpha   90.00
_cell.angle_beta   90.00
_cell.angle_gamma   90.00
#
_symmetry.space_group_name_H-M   'P 1'
#
loop_
_entity.id
_entity.type
_entity.pdbx_description
1 polymer ?
#
loop_
_entity_poly.entity_id
_entity_poly.type
_entity_poly.pdbx_seq_one_letter_code
_entity_poly.pdbx_strand_id
1 'polypeptide(L)'
;MAVAEELVHAPMTAAPLARAALVALLCLAAGPVGAADGFSLHAFFDGDRVSAGEIRTLGLFRERFTARFRGKATGAAIDLDERFAFQDGERLQRWHLVEQDGRVTGTVRTEDEAGTLQGPFPVTGRSAPDGARLAYRGIAPGGGRFALDFVHEITPRADGTVANRVRVSRFGVPLARARVTFAKSAAALQPHLSDP
;
A
#
# COMPACT_ATOMS: atom_id res chain seq x y z
N MET A 1 -43.02 71.88 43.29
CA MET A 1 -41.66 72.46 43.25
C MET A 1 -40.73 71.35 42.78
N ALA A 2 -40.12 71.52 41.60
CA ALA A 2 -38.87 70.94 41.10
C ALA A 2 -38.62 69.40 41.15
N VAL A 3 -38.60 68.69 40.01
CA VAL A 3 -37.43 68.16 39.22
C VAL A 3 -36.47 67.24 39.99
N ALA A 4 -35.90 66.14 39.49
CA ALA A 4 -35.77 65.47 38.19
C ALA A 4 -35.39 63.97 38.44
N GLU A 5 -35.68 63.03 37.52
CA GLU A 5 -34.71 62.25 36.67
C GLU A 5 -33.51 61.61 37.42
N GLU A 6 -33.05 60.39 37.17
CA GLU A 6 -32.95 59.63 35.91
C GLU A 6 -32.45 58.18 36.20
N LEU A 7 -32.83 57.22 35.34
CA LEU A 7 -32.04 56.09 34.77
C LEU A 7 -31.12 55.19 35.65
N VAL A 8 -30.88 53.89 35.42
CA VAL A 8 -31.21 52.93 34.35
C VAL A 8 -30.98 51.49 34.87
N HIS A 9 -31.61 50.52 34.19
CA HIS A 9 -31.54 49.07 34.38
C HIS A 9 -30.21 48.40 33.94
N ALA A 10 -29.82 47.33 34.63
CA ALA A 10 -29.63 45.99 34.02
C ALA A 10 -29.45 44.89 35.09
N PRO A 11 -30.20 43.75 35.05
CA PRO A 11 -29.93 42.60 35.90
C PRO A 11 -29.00 41.57 35.25
N MET A 12 -28.12 41.01 36.08
CA MET A 12 -27.20 39.92 35.75
C MET A 12 -27.93 38.57 35.62
N THR A 13 -27.46 37.78 34.66
CA THR A 13 -27.95 36.46 34.25
C THR A 13 -27.77 35.38 35.32
N ALA A 14 -28.78 34.51 35.44
CA ALA A 14 -28.75 33.32 36.28
C ALA A 14 -28.54 32.04 35.45
N ALA A 15 -27.73 31.12 35.97
CA ALA A 15 -27.75 29.70 35.63
C ALA A 15 -28.32 28.93 36.85
N PRO A 16 -29.01 27.78 36.67
CA PRO A 16 -28.32 26.50 36.91
C PRO A 16 -28.86 25.22 36.20
N LEU A 17 -27.96 24.22 36.16
CA LEU A 17 -28.06 22.74 36.27
C LEU A 17 -29.22 21.89 35.66
N ALA A 18 -28.81 21.09 34.66
CA ALA A 18 -28.95 19.62 34.46
C ALA A 18 -30.19 18.81 34.92
N ARG A 19 -30.81 18.09 33.97
CA ARG A 19 -31.14 16.63 34.07
C ARG A 19 -31.46 16.00 32.71
N ALA A 20 -31.09 14.73 32.57
CA ALA A 20 -30.95 13.95 31.34
C ALA A 20 -32.27 13.43 30.71
N ALA A 21 -32.24 13.18 29.40
CA ALA A 21 -33.13 12.25 28.71
C ALA A 21 -32.36 11.48 27.63
N LEU A 22 -32.49 10.16 27.70
CA LEU A 22 -31.94 9.09 26.87
C LEU A 22 -32.62 9.06 25.48
N VAL A 23 -31.85 9.09 24.39
CA VAL A 23 -32.26 8.47 23.11
C VAL A 23 -31.05 7.78 22.50
N ALA A 24 -31.08 6.45 22.53
CA ALA A 24 -30.21 5.59 21.76
C ALA A 24 -30.66 5.59 20.30
N LEU A 25 -29.73 5.83 19.37
CA LEU A 25 -29.88 5.42 17.98
C LEU A 25 -28.58 4.79 17.51
N LEU A 26 -28.42 3.49 17.80
CA LEU A 26 -27.52 2.61 17.09
C LEU A 26 -28.06 2.44 15.67
N CYS A 27 -27.55 3.22 14.72
CA CYS A 27 -27.57 2.83 13.32
C CYS A 27 -26.23 2.16 13.00
N LEU A 28 -26.06 0.90 13.42
CA LEU A 28 -25.12 0.02 12.74
C LEU A 28 -25.71 -0.29 11.36
N ALA A 29 -25.45 0.58 10.40
CA ALA A 29 -25.42 0.16 9.01
C ALA A 29 -24.17 -0.69 8.82
N ALA A 30 -24.23 -1.95 9.28
CA ALA A 30 -23.41 -2.99 8.69
C ALA A 30 -23.91 -3.11 7.25
N GLY A 31 -23.30 -2.33 6.35
CA GLY A 31 -23.38 -2.62 4.92
C GLY A 31 -23.00 -4.08 4.72
N PRO A 32 -23.50 -4.74 3.66
CA PRO A 32 -23.12 -6.12 3.40
C PRO A 32 -21.60 -6.18 3.43
N VAL A 33 -21.05 -6.95 4.38
CA VAL A 33 -19.71 -7.51 4.23
C VAL A 33 -19.88 -8.35 2.98
N GLY A 34 -19.53 -7.77 1.83
CA GLY A 34 -19.48 -8.50 0.58
C GLY A 34 -18.74 -9.78 0.88
N ALA A 35 -19.29 -10.91 0.41
CA ALA A 35 -18.58 -12.18 0.38
C ALA A 35 -17.12 -11.90 0.03
N ALA A 36 -16.18 -12.57 0.67
CA ALA A 36 -14.78 -12.43 0.37
C ALA A 36 -14.53 -12.87 -1.09
N ASP A 37 -14.84 -11.98 -2.03
CA ASP A 37 -14.31 -11.95 -3.37
C ASP A 37 -12.81 -12.04 -3.13
N GLY A 38 -12.20 -13.12 -3.60
CA GLY A 38 -10.85 -13.46 -3.23
C GLY A 38 -9.84 -12.36 -3.60
N PHE A 39 -8.56 -12.69 -3.50
CA PHE A 39 -7.52 -11.70 -3.74
C PHE A 39 -7.67 -10.99 -5.10
N SER A 40 -7.59 -9.66 -5.05
CA SER A 40 -7.45 -8.78 -6.21
C SER A 40 -6.33 -7.79 -5.91
N LEU A 41 -5.46 -7.55 -6.90
CA LEU A 41 -4.36 -6.59 -6.75
C LEU A 41 -4.90 -5.18 -6.56
N HIS A 42 -5.88 -4.81 -7.37
CA HIS A 42 -6.53 -3.51 -7.34
C HIS A 42 -7.16 -3.24 -5.96
N ALA A 43 -7.99 -4.16 -5.46
CA ALA A 43 -8.64 -3.99 -4.16
C ALA A 43 -7.65 -3.99 -3.00
N PHE A 44 -6.62 -4.85 -3.07
CA PHE A 44 -5.62 -4.90 -2.00
C PHE A 44 -4.81 -3.61 -1.94
N PHE A 45 -4.35 -3.07 -3.07
CA PHE A 45 -3.42 -1.93 -3.09
C PHE A 45 -4.09 -0.55 -3.17
N ASP A 46 -5.42 -0.44 -3.18
CA ASP A 46 -6.08 0.87 -3.20
C ASP A 46 -5.88 1.67 -1.89
N GLY A 47 -5.28 2.86 -2.00
CA GLY A 47 -4.85 3.67 -0.86
C GLY A 47 -3.44 3.33 -0.36
N ASP A 48 -3.15 3.70 0.89
CA ASP A 48 -1.80 3.56 1.43
C ASP A 48 -1.51 2.14 1.92
N ARG A 49 -0.37 1.57 1.53
CA ARG A 49 0.12 0.26 2.00
C ARG A 49 1.56 0.35 2.46
N VAL A 50 1.98 -0.67 3.20
CA VAL A 50 3.36 -0.81 3.66
C VAL A 50 3.88 -2.20 3.37
N SER A 51 5.20 -2.32 3.30
CA SER A 51 5.86 -3.61 3.22
C SER A 51 7.17 -3.64 3.97
N ALA A 52 7.56 -4.86 4.27
CA ALA A 52 8.93 -5.17 4.63
C ALA A 52 9.34 -6.44 3.92
N GLY A 53 10.61 -6.50 3.57
CA GLY A 53 11.13 -7.63 2.85
C GLY A 53 12.62 -7.76 3.00
N GLU A 54 13.09 -8.81 2.37
CA GLU A 54 14.48 -9.16 2.34
C GLU A 54 14.85 -9.71 0.98
N ILE A 55 15.96 -9.22 0.44
CA ILE A 55 16.58 -9.74 -0.77
C ILE A 55 17.80 -10.59 -0.40
N ARG A 56 17.95 -11.73 -1.08
CA ARG A 56 19.08 -12.63 -0.97
C ARG A 56 19.66 -12.90 -2.36
N THR A 57 20.94 -12.65 -2.53
CA THR A 57 21.68 -13.08 -3.74
C THR A 57 22.16 -14.52 -3.60
N LEU A 58 22.71 -15.10 -4.68
CA LEU A 58 23.13 -16.52 -4.75
C LEU A 58 24.30 -16.94 -3.82
N GLY A 59 24.63 -16.17 -2.77
CA GLY A 59 25.57 -16.60 -1.74
C GLY A 59 26.27 -15.52 -0.93
N LEU A 60 26.07 -14.22 -1.22
CA LEU A 60 26.97 -13.17 -0.71
C LEU A 60 26.28 -12.04 0.05
N PHE A 61 24.99 -11.78 -0.21
CA PHE A 61 24.35 -10.58 0.31
C PHE A 61 22.90 -10.85 0.74
N ARG A 62 22.57 -10.39 1.95
CA ARG A 62 21.24 -10.37 2.55
C ARG A 62 20.98 -8.95 3.00
N GLU A 63 19.96 -8.32 2.43
CA GLU A 63 19.57 -6.95 2.78
C GLU A 63 18.08 -6.90 3.05
N ARG A 64 17.71 -6.22 4.15
CA ARG A 64 16.33 -5.94 4.52
C ARG A 64 15.96 -4.55 4.06
N PHE A 65 14.72 -4.41 3.62
CA PHE A 65 14.17 -3.13 3.19
C PHE A 65 12.72 -2.99 3.65
N THR A 66 12.24 -1.76 3.65
CA THR A 66 10.81 -1.46 3.79
C THR A 66 10.35 -0.68 2.58
N ALA A 67 9.06 -0.71 2.29
CA ALA A 67 8.48 0.18 1.29
C ALA A 67 7.13 0.73 1.75
N ARG A 68 6.77 1.88 1.18
CA ARG A 68 5.45 2.50 1.31
C ARG A 68 4.84 2.61 -0.06
N PHE A 69 3.56 2.30 -0.17
CA PHE A 69 2.80 2.37 -1.40
C PHE A 69 1.73 3.43 -1.26
N ARG A 70 1.50 4.18 -2.32
CA ARG A 70 0.31 4.99 -2.50
C ARG A 70 -0.40 4.53 -3.75
N GLY A 71 -1.51 3.83 -3.57
CA GLY A 71 -2.32 3.31 -4.67
C GLY A 71 -3.54 4.15 -4.96
N LYS A 72 -3.97 4.15 -6.22
CA LYS A 72 -5.23 4.73 -6.66
C LYS A 72 -5.94 3.80 -7.64
N ALA A 73 -7.00 3.17 -7.15
CA ALA A 73 -7.96 2.42 -7.92
C ALA A 73 -8.72 3.28 -8.93
N THR A 74 -8.88 2.84 -10.18
CA THR A 74 -9.83 3.44 -11.13
C THR A 74 -10.33 2.38 -12.12
N GLY A 75 -11.57 1.90 -11.91
CA GLY A 75 -12.15 0.84 -12.73
C GLY A 75 -11.38 -0.47 -12.58
N ALA A 76 -10.83 -0.99 -13.68
CA ALA A 76 -9.98 -2.18 -13.70
C ALA A 76 -8.49 -1.87 -13.50
N ALA A 77 -8.12 -0.59 -13.38
CA ALA A 77 -6.75 -0.14 -13.28
C ALA A 77 -6.35 0.24 -11.85
N ILE A 78 -5.07 0.07 -11.55
CA ILE A 78 -4.43 0.52 -10.31
C ILE A 78 -3.10 1.21 -10.66
N ASP A 79 -2.97 2.46 -10.24
CA ASP A 79 -1.70 3.20 -10.26
C ASP A 79 -1.06 3.12 -8.87
N LEU A 80 0.21 2.73 -8.78
CA LEU A 80 0.96 2.61 -7.53
C LEU A 80 2.27 3.40 -7.59
N ASP A 81 2.48 4.28 -6.63
CA ASP A 81 3.81 4.80 -6.30
C ASP A 81 4.36 3.98 -5.12
N GLU A 82 5.41 3.19 -5.36
CA GLU A 82 6.10 2.37 -4.36
C GLU A 82 7.46 3.00 -4.03
N ARG A 83 7.64 3.43 -2.79
CA ARG A 83 8.88 4.02 -2.29
C ARG A 83 9.59 3.04 -1.38
N PHE A 84 10.71 2.51 -1.86
CA PHE A 84 11.59 1.66 -1.08
C PHE A 84 12.51 2.52 -0.23
N ALA A 85 12.76 2.08 1.00
CA ALA A 85 13.78 2.64 1.86
C ALA A 85 14.90 1.60 2.07
N PHE A 86 16.06 1.91 1.51
CA PHE A 86 17.32 1.18 1.69
C PHE A 86 18.27 1.99 2.57
N GLN A 87 19.41 1.42 2.98
CA GLN A 87 20.39 2.15 3.80
C GLN A 87 21.02 3.34 3.08
N ASP A 88 21.15 3.26 1.76
CA ASP A 88 21.75 4.26 0.87
C ASP A 88 20.72 5.24 0.27
N GLY A 89 19.48 5.20 0.76
CA GLY A 89 18.44 6.17 0.44
C GLY A 89 17.14 5.54 -0.08
N GLU A 90 16.20 6.41 -0.45
CA GLU A 90 14.93 5.99 -1.00
C GLU A 90 15.01 5.76 -2.52
N ARG A 91 14.18 4.87 -3.05
CA ARG A 91 14.04 4.61 -4.49
C ARG A 91 12.56 4.49 -4.85
N LEU A 92 12.18 4.94 -6.03
CA LEU A 92 10.79 4.90 -6.50
C LEU A 92 10.57 3.83 -7.58
N GLN A 93 9.45 3.11 -7.47
CA GLN A 93 8.81 2.43 -8.59
C GLN A 93 7.41 2.98 -8.81
N ARG A 94 7.03 3.14 -10.08
CA ARG A 94 5.68 3.52 -10.49
C ARG A 94 5.06 2.42 -11.32
N TRP A 95 3.97 1.86 -10.84
CA TRP A 95 3.23 0.81 -11.51
C TRP A 95 1.92 1.37 -12.06
N HIS A 96 1.59 0.95 -13.27
CA HIS A 96 0.24 1.08 -13.83
C HIS A 96 -0.18 -0.31 -14.27
N LEU A 97 -1.15 -0.91 -13.58
CA LEU A 97 -1.62 -2.27 -13.86
C LEU A 97 -3.11 -2.25 -14.16
N VAL A 98 -3.53 -3.06 -15.12
CA VAL A 98 -4.93 -3.31 -15.48
C VAL A 98 -5.20 -4.79 -15.26
N GLU A 99 -6.22 -5.09 -14.45
CA GLU A 99 -6.68 -6.44 -14.13
C GLU A 99 -8.05 -6.68 -14.79
N GLN A 100 -8.10 -7.56 -15.78
CA GLN A 100 -9.33 -7.88 -16.52
C GLN A 100 -9.36 -9.37 -16.86
N ASP A 101 -10.48 -10.03 -16.57
CA ASP A 101 -10.72 -11.44 -16.89
C ASP A 101 -9.58 -12.39 -16.44
N GLY A 102 -9.06 -12.14 -15.22
CA GLY A 102 -7.95 -12.90 -14.62
C GLY A 102 -6.58 -12.68 -15.27
N ARG A 103 -6.47 -11.75 -16.22
CA ARG A 103 -5.22 -11.30 -16.83
C ARG A 103 -4.80 -9.96 -16.22
N VAL A 104 -3.50 -9.82 -16.00
CA VAL A 104 -2.89 -8.55 -15.62
C VAL A 104 -1.97 -8.07 -16.75
N THR A 105 -2.12 -6.82 -17.14
CA THR A 105 -1.22 -6.14 -18.10
C THR A 105 -0.90 -4.76 -17.59
N GLY A 106 0.23 -4.20 -17.96
CA GLY A 106 0.55 -2.85 -17.53
C GLY A 106 1.99 -2.45 -17.79
N THR A 107 2.47 -1.49 -17.01
CA THR A 107 3.84 -1.03 -17.06
C THR A 107 4.41 -0.74 -15.69
N VAL A 108 5.74 -0.79 -15.59
CA VAL A 108 6.48 -0.30 -14.43
C VAL A 108 7.58 0.65 -14.87
N ARG A 109 7.75 1.76 -14.13
CA ARG A 109 8.94 2.62 -14.20
C ARG A 109 9.72 2.48 -12.90
N THR A 110 11.03 2.49 -12.97
CA THR A 110 11.91 2.24 -11.82
C THR A 110 13.02 3.25 -11.78
N GLU A 111 13.25 3.82 -10.61
CA GLU A 111 14.34 4.77 -10.37
C GLU A 111 15.68 4.04 -10.31
N ASP A 112 16.63 4.50 -11.11
CA ASP A 112 18.00 4.00 -11.11
C ASP A 112 18.86 4.63 -10.00
N GLU A 113 20.13 4.23 -9.92
CA GLU A 113 21.10 4.76 -8.96
C GLU A 113 21.28 6.29 -9.04
N ALA A 114 21.04 6.91 -10.21
CA ALA A 114 21.14 8.35 -10.41
C ALA A 114 19.84 9.10 -10.09
N GLY A 115 18.80 8.42 -9.61
CA GLY A 115 17.51 9.03 -9.32
C GLY A 115 16.63 9.22 -10.57
N THR A 116 16.98 8.62 -11.71
CA THR A 116 16.23 8.77 -12.96
C THR A 116 15.24 7.62 -13.14
N LEU A 117 13.97 7.94 -13.43
CA LEU A 117 12.95 6.93 -13.73
C LEU A 117 13.17 6.32 -15.12
N GLN A 118 13.56 5.05 -15.15
CA GLN A 118 13.70 4.24 -16.35
C GLN A 118 12.42 3.48 -16.68
N GLY A 119 12.21 3.17 -17.97
CA GLY A 119 11.01 2.50 -18.48
C GLY A 119 10.15 3.44 -19.35
N PRO A 120 8.84 3.16 -19.53
CA PRO A 120 8.07 2.07 -18.94
C PRO A 120 8.46 0.68 -19.47
N PHE A 121 8.59 -0.28 -18.56
CA PHE A 121 8.77 -1.70 -18.90
C PHE A 121 7.42 -2.41 -18.91
N PRO A 122 7.08 -3.19 -19.96
CA PRO A 122 5.83 -3.94 -20.00
C PRO A 122 5.75 -4.97 -18.87
N VAL A 123 4.60 -5.02 -18.20
CA VAL A 123 4.26 -6.02 -17.19
C VAL A 123 3.15 -6.90 -17.72
N THR A 124 3.29 -8.21 -17.50
CA THR A 124 2.25 -9.19 -17.82
C THR A 124 2.04 -10.14 -16.65
N GLY A 125 0.84 -10.68 -16.51
CA GLY A 125 0.53 -11.55 -15.40
C GLY A 125 -0.87 -12.14 -15.43
N ARG A 126 -1.21 -12.79 -14.32
CA ARG A 126 -2.54 -13.32 -14.03
C ARG A 126 -2.89 -13.02 -12.57
N SER A 127 -4.18 -12.87 -12.31
CA SER A 127 -4.75 -12.67 -10.98
C SER A 127 -5.95 -13.59 -10.82
N ALA A 128 -6.10 -14.14 -9.62
CA ALA A 128 -7.14 -15.07 -9.24
C ALA A 128 -7.42 -14.93 -7.73
N PRO A 129 -8.54 -15.47 -7.23
CA PRO A 129 -8.90 -15.40 -5.82
C PRO A 129 -7.82 -15.89 -4.83
N ASP A 130 -6.93 -16.78 -5.25
CA ASP A 130 -5.85 -17.37 -4.46
C ASP A 130 -4.50 -16.64 -4.61
N GLY A 131 -4.41 -15.60 -5.45
CA GLY A 131 -3.19 -14.82 -5.63
C GLY A 131 -2.98 -14.27 -7.03
N ALA A 132 -1.80 -13.72 -7.26
CA ALA A 132 -1.40 -13.21 -8.55
C ALA A 132 0.03 -13.57 -8.89
N ARG A 133 0.33 -13.59 -10.19
CA ARG A 133 1.68 -13.74 -10.72
C ARG A 133 1.96 -12.65 -11.74
N LEU A 134 2.98 -11.83 -11.48
CA LEU A 134 3.42 -10.77 -12.38
C LEU A 134 4.83 -11.05 -12.90
N ALA A 135 5.12 -10.65 -14.14
CA ALA A 135 6.44 -10.77 -14.73
C ALA A 135 6.74 -9.56 -15.61
N TYR A 136 7.98 -9.10 -15.56
CA TYR A 136 8.50 -8.03 -16.40
C TYR A 136 10.02 -8.14 -16.56
N ARG A 137 10.54 -7.46 -17.58
CA ARG A 137 11.98 -7.29 -17.79
C ARG A 137 12.32 -5.80 -17.67
N GLY A 138 13.14 -5.43 -16.70
CA GLY A 138 13.44 -4.04 -16.37
C GLY A 138 14.73 -3.91 -15.56
N ILE A 139 14.89 -2.80 -14.84
CA ILE A 139 16.01 -2.61 -13.91
C ILE A 139 15.57 -2.83 -12.45
N ALA A 140 16.53 -3.09 -11.56
CA ALA A 140 16.26 -3.11 -10.12
C ALA A 140 16.24 -1.68 -9.55
N PRO A 141 15.42 -1.39 -8.52
CA PRO A 141 15.44 -0.10 -7.84
C PRO A 141 16.83 0.20 -7.27
N GLY A 142 17.40 1.36 -7.60
CA GLY A 142 18.77 1.71 -7.21
C GLY A 142 19.87 0.83 -7.83
N GLY A 143 19.51 -0.09 -8.72
CA GLY A 143 20.45 -0.93 -9.44
C GLY A 143 20.98 -0.27 -10.71
N GLY A 144 21.99 -0.88 -11.31
CA GLY A 144 22.57 -0.41 -12.57
C GLY A 144 21.67 -0.62 -13.79
N ARG A 145 22.15 -0.16 -14.95
CA ARG A 145 21.47 -0.19 -16.27
C ARG A 145 21.13 -1.57 -16.85
N PHE A 146 21.37 -2.64 -16.12
CA PHE A 146 21.22 -3.99 -16.66
C PHE A 146 19.78 -4.46 -16.58
N ALA A 147 19.24 -4.90 -17.73
CA ALA A 147 17.95 -5.54 -17.78
C ALA A 147 17.98 -6.90 -17.07
N LEU A 148 17.05 -7.07 -16.14
CA LEU A 148 16.81 -8.24 -15.32
C LEU A 148 15.37 -8.72 -15.54
N ASP A 149 15.17 -10.02 -15.45
CA ASP A 149 13.87 -10.66 -15.53
C ASP A 149 13.34 -10.87 -14.09
N PHE A 150 12.19 -10.27 -13.80
CA PHE A 150 11.52 -10.31 -12.50
C PHE A 150 10.25 -11.14 -12.60
N VAL A 151 10.03 -12.02 -11.61
CA VAL A 151 8.79 -12.77 -11.45
C VAL A 151 8.31 -12.66 -10.02
N HIS A 152 7.11 -12.12 -9.83
CA HIS A 152 6.41 -11.97 -8.56
C HIS A 152 5.38 -13.09 -8.42
N GLU A 153 5.38 -13.75 -7.28
CA GLU A 153 4.37 -14.71 -6.84
C GLU A 153 3.71 -14.15 -5.58
N ILE A 154 2.48 -13.67 -5.73
CA ILE A 154 1.74 -12.89 -4.74
C ILE A 154 0.62 -13.78 -4.19
N THR A 155 0.54 -13.94 -2.87
CA THR A 155 -0.40 -14.86 -2.23
C THR A 155 -1.01 -14.21 -0.98
N PRO A 156 -2.35 -14.11 -0.87
CA PRO A 156 -3.01 -13.62 0.35
C PRO A 156 -2.79 -14.58 1.51
N ARG A 157 -2.80 -14.05 2.74
CA ARG A 157 -2.76 -14.82 3.97
C ARG A 157 -4.04 -14.63 4.79
N ALA A 158 -4.33 -15.58 5.67
CA ALA A 158 -5.52 -15.56 6.52
C ALA A 158 -5.55 -14.37 7.49
N ASP A 159 -4.40 -13.80 7.84
CA ASP A 159 -4.27 -12.63 8.71
C ASP A 159 -4.49 -11.28 7.99
N GLY A 160 -4.85 -11.33 6.70
CA GLY A 160 -5.08 -10.14 5.86
C GLY A 160 -3.82 -9.51 5.28
N THR A 161 -2.62 -10.06 5.55
CA THR A 161 -1.38 -9.69 4.86
C THR A 161 -1.26 -10.43 3.52
N VAL A 162 -0.30 -10.00 2.70
CA VAL A 162 -0.03 -10.63 1.41
C VAL A 162 1.45 -10.94 1.31
N ALA A 163 1.78 -12.20 1.02
CA ALA A 163 3.14 -12.62 0.71
C ALA A 163 3.47 -12.27 -0.74
N ASN A 164 4.69 -11.81 -1.00
CA ASN A 164 5.24 -11.68 -2.34
C ASN A 164 6.63 -12.31 -2.39
N ARG A 165 6.79 -13.33 -3.24
CA ARG A 165 8.09 -13.94 -3.54
C ARG A 165 8.54 -13.45 -4.90
N VAL A 166 9.68 -12.78 -4.94
CA VAL A 166 10.27 -12.28 -6.19
C VAL A 166 11.45 -13.14 -6.57
N ARG A 167 11.50 -13.57 -7.83
CA ARG A 167 12.68 -14.19 -8.44
C ARG A 167 13.29 -13.20 -9.44
N VAL A 168 14.59 -12.99 -9.33
CA VAL A 168 15.36 -12.11 -10.21
C VAL A 168 16.38 -12.96 -10.96
N SER A 169 16.39 -12.84 -12.27
CA SER A 169 17.29 -13.59 -13.14
C SER A 169 17.79 -12.75 -14.29
N ARG A 170 18.82 -13.22 -14.98
CA ARG A 170 19.29 -12.64 -16.22
C ARG A 170 19.66 -13.74 -17.19
N PHE A 171 19.10 -13.69 -18.40
CA PHE A 171 19.32 -14.73 -19.42
C PHE A 171 19.02 -16.15 -18.88
N GLY A 172 17.98 -16.27 -18.04
CA GLY A 172 17.60 -17.53 -17.40
C GLY A 172 18.45 -17.93 -16.18
N VAL A 173 19.56 -17.25 -15.90
CA VAL A 173 20.41 -17.53 -14.74
C VAL A 173 19.83 -16.82 -13.49
N PRO A 174 19.47 -17.55 -12.41
CA PRO A 174 19.00 -16.93 -11.18
C PRO A 174 20.09 -16.10 -10.50
N LEU A 175 19.77 -14.86 -10.12
CA LEU A 175 20.72 -13.94 -9.47
C LEU A 175 20.32 -13.64 -8.03
N ALA A 176 19.03 -13.42 -7.78
CA ALA A 176 18.51 -13.07 -6.47
C ALA A 176 17.08 -13.55 -6.27
N ARG A 177 16.66 -13.57 -5.00
CA ARG A 177 15.28 -13.78 -4.60
C ARG A 177 14.92 -12.79 -3.50
N ALA A 178 13.68 -12.30 -3.51
CA ALA A 178 13.15 -11.52 -2.41
C ALA A 178 11.93 -12.21 -1.78
N ARG A 179 11.79 -12.05 -0.47
CA ARG A 179 10.56 -12.38 0.28
C ARG A 179 10.06 -11.09 0.90
N VAL A 180 8.82 -10.75 0.61
CA VAL A 180 8.20 -9.49 1.03
C VAL A 180 6.84 -9.80 1.64
N THR A 181 6.49 -9.10 2.70
CA THR A 181 5.13 -9.08 3.24
C THR A 181 4.55 -7.69 2.99
N PHE A 182 3.40 -7.64 2.33
CA PHE A 182 2.58 -6.44 2.17
C PHE A 182 1.49 -6.41 3.23
N ALA A 183 1.18 -5.23 3.74
CA ALA A 183 0.13 -5.03 4.74
C ALA A 183 -0.63 -3.72 4.50
N LYS A 184 -1.88 -3.68 4.98
CA LYS A 184 -2.73 -2.49 4.94
C LYS A 184 -2.31 -1.40 5.94
N SER A 185 -1.49 -1.73 6.92
CA SER A 185 -0.99 -0.78 7.93
C SER A 185 0.31 -1.28 8.56
N ALA A 186 1.06 -0.38 9.20
CA ALA A 186 2.26 -0.74 9.96
C ALA A 186 1.94 -1.69 11.13
N ALA A 187 0.79 -1.52 11.78
CA ALA A 187 0.35 -2.41 12.86
C ALA A 187 0.16 -3.85 12.38
N ALA A 188 -0.43 -4.05 11.20
CA ALA A 188 -0.59 -5.37 10.60
C ALA A 188 0.73 -5.98 10.09
N LEU A 189 1.71 -5.13 9.73
CA LEU A 189 3.03 -5.58 9.29
C LEU A 189 3.91 -6.04 10.46
N GLN A 190 3.77 -5.41 11.63
CA GLN A 190 4.67 -5.57 12.77
C GLN A 190 5.00 -7.03 13.16
N PRO A 191 4.02 -7.97 13.20
CA PRO A 191 4.32 -9.37 13.54
C PRO A 191 5.28 -10.05 12.56
N HIS A 192 5.28 -9.62 11.28
CA HIS A 192 6.09 -10.19 10.21
C HIS A 192 7.51 -9.60 10.12
N LEU A 193 7.80 -8.56 10.91
CA LEU A 193 9.16 -7.99 11.01
C LEU A 193 10.06 -8.79 11.95
N SER A 194 9.45 -9.53 12.87
CA SER A 194 10.13 -10.28 13.92
C SER A 194 10.40 -11.74 13.57
N ASP A 195 9.85 -12.21 12.45
CA ASP A 195 9.99 -13.60 11.98
C ASP A 195 11.22 -13.69 11.03
N PRO A 196 12.29 -14.44 11.39
CA PRO A 196 13.60 -14.37 10.73
C PRO A 196 13.72 -14.98 9.31
#